data_AF-A0A753T1I1-F1
#
_entry.id   AF-A0A753T1I1-F1
#
_cell.length_a   1.000
_cell.length_b   1.000
_cell.length_c   1.000
_cell.angle_alpha   90.00
_cell.angle_beta   90.00
_cell.angle_gamma   90.00
#
_symmetry.space_group_name_H-M   'P 1'
#
loop_
_entity.id
_entity.type
_entity.pdbx_description
1 polymer ?
#
loop_
_entity_poly.entity_id
_entity_poly.type
_entity_poly.pdbx_seq_one_letter_code
_entity_poly.pdbx_strand_id
1 'polypeptide(L)'
;MSNIDKRALREVAERATPGNWRRTSSLFNGITVTPFSLCGEEVTLAHTVEKRDAEFIAAANPATVLALLAELEATHRQVGELTMWVKRLAYSLRNSRPRNKLHGAAMDYLSHKGLISVEDVLR
;
A
#
# COMPACT_ATOMS: atom_id res chain seq x y z
N MET A 1 -10.20 -7.09 4.86
CA MET A 1 -9.03 -6.42 4.25
C MET A 1 -8.80 -7.05 2.89
N SER A 2 -8.37 -6.29 1.89
CA SER A 2 -8.06 -6.81 0.55
C SER A 2 -6.93 -7.86 0.64
N ASN A 3 -7.12 -9.03 0.04
CA ASN A 3 -6.14 -10.12 0.00
C ASN A 3 -5.02 -9.86 -1.05
N ILE A 4 -4.50 -8.64 -1.08
CA ILE A 4 -3.45 -8.25 -2.02
C ILE A 4 -2.11 -8.66 -1.41
N ASP A 5 -1.38 -9.52 -2.11
CA ASP A 5 0.00 -9.82 -1.77
C ASP A 5 0.89 -8.62 -2.15
N LYS A 6 1.16 -7.76 -1.16
CA LYS A 6 1.96 -6.55 -1.32
C LYS A 6 3.42 -6.84 -1.68
N ARG A 7 3.96 -8.01 -1.26
CA ARG A 7 5.34 -8.40 -1.58
C ARG A 7 5.43 -8.82 -3.04
N ALA A 8 4.52 -9.69 -3.48
CA ALA A 8 4.45 -10.07 -4.88
C ALA A 8 4.22 -8.86 -5.78
N LEU A 9 3.35 -7.92 -5.38
CA LEU A 9 3.13 -6.68 -6.14
C LEU A 9 4.39 -5.81 -6.24
N ARG A 10 5.15 -5.68 -5.14
CA ARG A 10 6.44 -4.98 -5.15
C ARG A 10 7.44 -5.63 -6.12
N GLU A 11 7.60 -6.95 -6.05
CA GLU A 11 8.54 -7.69 -6.91
C GLU A 11 8.18 -7.58 -8.40
N VAL A 12 6.88 -7.54 -8.73
CA VAL A 12 6.42 -7.30 -10.10
C VAL A 12 6.70 -5.86 -10.52
N ALA A 13 6.45 -4.88 -9.66
CA ALA A 13 6.74 -3.48 -9.95
C ALA A 13 8.26 -3.21 -10.13
N GLU A 14 9.12 -3.79 -9.29
CA GLU A 14 10.58 -3.64 -9.41
C GLU A 14 11.15 -4.24 -10.71
N ARG A 15 10.52 -5.31 -11.24
CA ARG A 15 10.93 -5.95 -12.50
C ARG A 15 10.33 -5.28 -13.75
N ALA A 16 9.29 -4.48 -13.58
CA ALA A 16 8.62 -3.82 -14.69
C ALA A 16 9.53 -2.75 -15.31
N THR A 17 9.27 -2.42 -16.59
CA THR A 17 10.08 -1.43 -17.31
C THR A 17 10.07 -0.09 -16.57
N PRO A 18 11.24 0.44 -16.15
CA PRO A 18 11.29 1.71 -15.45
C PRO A 18 10.99 2.88 -16.39
N GLY A 19 10.67 4.04 -15.81
CA GLY A 19 10.46 5.28 -16.54
C GLY A 19 8.99 5.71 -16.61
N ASN A 20 8.77 6.85 -17.28
CA ASN A 20 7.43 7.43 -17.38
C ASN A 20 6.61 6.73 -18.45
N TRP A 21 5.68 5.89 -18.01
CA TRP A 21 4.74 5.21 -18.89
C TRP A 21 3.75 6.24 -19.41
N ARG A 22 3.48 6.20 -20.71
CA ARG A 22 2.49 7.07 -21.34
C ARG A 22 1.67 6.30 -22.36
N ARG A 23 0.43 6.74 -22.53
CA ARG A 23 -0.37 6.30 -23.67
C ARG A 23 0.27 6.81 -24.96
N THR A 24 0.39 5.94 -25.96
CA THR A 24 0.82 6.33 -27.31
C THR A 24 -0.20 7.28 -27.95
N SER A 25 0.28 8.23 -28.75
CA SER A 25 -0.56 9.14 -29.53
C SER A 25 -1.16 8.49 -30.78
N SER A 26 -0.78 7.24 -31.08
CA SER A 26 -1.28 6.50 -32.24
C SER A 26 -2.74 6.05 -32.10
N LEU A 27 -3.26 5.44 -33.18
CA LEU A 27 -4.58 4.80 -33.21
C LEU A 27 -4.66 3.59 -32.27
N PHE A 28 -3.52 3.02 -31.89
CA PHE A 28 -3.46 1.92 -30.94
C PHE A 28 -3.57 2.48 -29.51
N ASN A 29 -4.33 1.82 -28.64
CA ASN A 29 -4.40 2.14 -27.21
C ASN A 29 -3.20 1.50 -26.48
N GLY A 30 -2.01 1.82 -26.98
CA GLY A 30 -0.73 1.31 -26.49
C GLY A 30 -0.17 2.12 -25.33
N ILE A 31 0.61 1.47 -24.46
CA ILE A 31 1.37 2.08 -23.37
C ILE A 31 2.85 1.89 -23.69
N THR A 32 3.62 2.98 -23.69
CA THR A 32 5.05 2.97 -24.00
C THR A 32 5.85 3.81 -23.00
N VAL A 33 7.14 3.54 -22.89
CA VAL A 33 8.11 4.37 -22.16
C VAL A 33 8.90 5.30 -23.09
N THR A 34 9.02 4.94 -24.37
CA THR A 34 9.69 5.70 -25.44
C THR A 34 8.67 6.17 -26.49
N PRO A 35 8.99 7.20 -27.31
CA PRO A 35 8.12 7.58 -28.42
C PRO A 35 7.95 6.39 -29.36
N PHE A 36 6.70 6.07 -29.70
CA PHE A 36 6.42 4.95 -30.59
C PHE A 36 6.85 5.30 -32.03
N SER A 37 7.73 4.49 -32.61
CA SER A 37 8.10 4.54 -34.04
C SER A 37 7.90 3.15 -34.65
N LEU A 38 7.22 3.08 -35.81
CA LEU A 38 7.06 1.84 -36.58
C LEU A 38 8.35 1.43 -37.32
N CYS A 39 9.37 2.28 -37.31
CA CYS A 39 10.63 2.05 -38.02
C CYS A 39 11.73 1.57 -37.05
N GLY A 40 11.80 0.26 -36.83
CA GLY A 40 13.07 -0.44 -36.58
C GLY A 40 13.68 -0.44 -35.17
N GLU A 41 13.05 0.16 -34.16
CA GLU A 41 13.48 0.03 -32.76
C GLU A 41 12.59 -0.92 -31.96
N GLU A 42 13.17 -1.62 -31.00
CA GLU A 42 12.45 -2.48 -30.06
C GLU A 42 11.52 -1.59 -29.20
N VAL A 43 10.21 -1.66 -29.44
CA VAL A 43 9.23 -0.89 -28.68
C VAL A 43 8.52 -1.79 -27.67
N THR A 44 8.62 -1.46 -26.38
CA THR A 44 7.75 -2.02 -25.35
C THR A 44 6.34 -1.46 -25.51
N LEU A 45 5.40 -2.30 -25.95
CA LEU A 45 3.99 -1.95 -26.15
C LEU A 45 3.09 -2.91 -25.37
N ALA A 46 2.37 -2.40 -24.39
CA ALA A 46 1.18 -3.05 -23.86
C ALA A 46 -0.07 -2.45 -24.53
N HIS A 47 -1.08 -3.24 -24.85
CA HIS A 47 -2.32 -2.80 -25.50
C HIS A 47 -3.52 -3.00 -24.58
N THR A 48 -4.49 -2.09 -24.68
CA THR A 48 -5.79 -2.15 -23.98
C THR A 48 -6.93 -1.91 -24.95
N VAL A 49 -8.14 -2.36 -24.61
CA VAL A 49 -9.31 -2.13 -25.47
C VAL A 49 -9.67 -0.64 -25.50
N GLU A 50 -9.70 0.01 -24.33
CA GLU A 50 -10.17 1.39 -24.17
C GLU A 50 -9.03 2.38 -23.93
N LYS A 51 -9.16 3.60 -24.48
CA LYS A 51 -8.17 4.69 -24.29
C LYS A 51 -7.91 5.01 -22.82
N ARG A 52 -8.98 5.07 -22.02
CA ARG A 52 -8.93 5.39 -20.58
C ARG A 52 -8.19 4.33 -19.77
N ASP A 53 -8.22 3.06 -20.21
CA ASP A 53 -7.55 1.97 -19.50
C ASP A 53 -6.04 2.09 -19.69
N ALA A 54 -5.58 2.44 -20.90
CA ALA A 54 -4.18 2.74 -21.16
C ALA A 54 -3.67 3.94 -20.33
N GLU A 55 -4.47 4.99 -20.21
CA GLU A 55 -4.14 6.15 -19.37
C GLU A 55 -4.07 5.79 -17.89
N PHE A 56 -5.02 4.99 -17.39
CA PHE A 56 -5.02 4.50 -16.00
C PHE A 56 -3.79 3.64 -15.70
N ILE A 57 -3.47 2.67 -16.56
CA ILE A 57 -2.32 1.79 -16.37
C ILE A 57 -1.01 2.58 -16.48
N ALA A 58 -0.93 3.56 -17.39
CA ALA A 58 0.23 4.45 -17.50
C ALA A 58 0.42 5.32 -16.25
N ALA A 59 -0.66 5.80 -15.62
CA ALA A 59 -0.59 6.49 -14.34
C ALA A 59 -0.16 5.56 -13.19
N ALA A 60 -0.66 4.31 -13.20
CA ALA A 60 -0.26 3.23 -12.30
C ALA A 60 1.07 2.57 -12.69
N ASN A 61 2.04 3.38 -13.16
CA ASN A 61 3.36 2.89 -13.52
C ASN A 61 4.12 2.32 -12.30
N PRO A 62 5.22 1.58 -12.52
CA PRO A 62 5.96 0.94 -11.44
C PRO A 62 6.43 1.88 -10.34
N ALA A 63 6.87 3.09 -10.69
CA ALA A 63 7.31 4.08 -9.71
C ALA A 63 6.15 4.53 -8.80
N THR A 64 4.98 4.81 -9.38
CA THR A 64 3.76 5.14 -8.64
C THR A 64 3.35 4.02 -7.70
N VAL A 65 3.35 2.76 -8.18
CA VAL A 65 2.97 1.60 -7.35
C VAL A 65 3.94 1.42 -6.18
N LEU A 66 5.25 1.53 -6.43
CA LEU A 66 6.26 1.42 -5.37
C LEU A 66 6.14 2.55 -4.33
N ALA A 67 5.87 3.77 -4.77
CA ALA A 67 5.63 4.90 -3.87
C ALA A 67 4.41 4.66 -2.97
N LEU A 68 3.27 4.24 -3.54
CA LEU A 68 2.06 3.91 -2.78
C LEU A 68 2.29 2.76 -1.79
N LEU A 69 3.06 1.74 -2.16
CA LEU A 69 3.42 0.66 -1.25
C LEU A 69 4.31 1.15 -0.10
N ALA A 70 5.26 2.04 -0.38
CA ALA A 70 6.13 2.62 0.63
C ALA A 70 5.35 3.51 1.62
N GLU A 71 4.44 4.36 1.11
CA GLU A 71 3.55 5.18 1.93
C GLU A 71 2.67 4.31 2.83
N LEU A 72 2.07 3.24 2.27
CA LEU A 72 1.24 2.32 3.03
C LEU A 72 2.04 1.61 4.14
N GLU A 73 3.26 1.18 3.87
CA GLU A 73 4.13 0.58 4.89
C GLU A 73 4.56 1.58 5.97
N ALA A 74 4.77 2.85 5.62
CA ALA A 74 5.06 3.90 6.58
C ALA A 74 3.86 4.15 7.50
N THR A 75 2.65 4.25 6.94
CA THR A 75 1.41 4.40 7.73
C THR A 75 1.18 3.19 8.64
N HIS A 76 1.37 1.96 8.13
CA HIS A 76 1.24 0.75 8.95
C HIS A 76 2.24 0.73 10.11
N ARG A 77 3.49 1.18 9.89
CA ARG A 77 4.49 1.34 10.95
C ARG A 77 4.05 2.34 12.01
N GLN A 78 3.59 3.52 11.60
CA GLN A 78 3.07 4.56 12.51
C GLN A 78 1.89 4.05 13.36
N VAL A 79 0.95 3.32 12.75
CA VAL A 79 -0.17 2.70 13.48
C VAL A 79 0.33 1.69 14.52
N GLY A 80 1.33 0.87 14.18
CA GLY A 80 1.95 -0.06 15.11
C GLY A 80 2.63 0.63 16.29
N GLU A 81 3.40 1.69 16.02
CA GLU A 81 4.06 2.50 17.05
C GLU A 81 3.05 3.16 18.00
N LEU A 82 2.02 3.80 17.45
CA LEU A 82 0.96 4.43 18.25
C LEU A 82 0.19 3.39 19.07
N THR A 83 -0.09 2.22 18.50
CA THR A 83 -0.71 1.10 19.23
C THR A 83 0.15 0.68 20.42
N MET A 84 1.47 0.58 20.23
CA MET A 84 2.40 0.26 21.32
C MET A 84 2.41 1.33 22.42
N TRP A 85 2.38 2.61 22.06
CA TRP A 85 2.28 3.70 23.03
C TRP A 85 0.96 3.66 23.80
N VAL A 86 -0.16 3.39 23.13
CA VAL A 86 -1.47 3.24 23.78
C VAL A 86 -1.45 2.06 24.75
N LYS A 87 -0.90 0.90 24.38
CA LYS A 87 -0.74 -0.25 25.31
C LYS A 87 0.05 0.15 26.56
N ARG A 88 1.20 0.82 26.39
CA ARG A 88 2.05 1.27 27.50
C ARG A 88 1.34 2.25 28.42
N LEU A 89 0.64 3.23 27.84
CA LEU A 89 -0.12 4.23 28.59
C LEU A 89 -1.30 3.58 29.34
N ALA A 90 -2.04 2.70 28.68
CA ALA A 90 -3.14 1.96 29.30
C ALA A 90 -2.63 1.11 30.48
N TYR A 91 -1.48 0.44 30.33
CA TYR A 91 -0.87 -0.35 31.41
C TYR A 91 -0.43 0.53 32.60
N SER A 92 0.21 1.67 32.32
CA SER A 92 0.56 2.65 33.35
C SER A 92 -0.67 3.18 34.12
N LEU A 93 -1.78 3.41 33.41
CA LEU A 93 -3.06 3.80 34.00
C LEU A 93 -3.65 2.71 34.90
N ARG A 94 -3.57 1.44 34.50
CA ARG A 94 -4.01 0.30 35.33
C ARG A 94 -3.22 0.25 36.65
N ASN A 95 -1.92 0.48 36.60
CA ASN A 95 -1.07 0.43 37.80
C ASN A 95 -1.28 1.63 38.73
N SER A 96 -1.46 2.83 38.18
CA SER A 96 -1.67 4.05 38.96
C SER A 96 -3.11 4.23 39.46
N ARG A 97 -4.11 3.74 38.72
CA ARG A 97 -5.54 3.83 39.07
C ARG A 97 -6.27 2.51 38.74
N PRO A 98 -6.15 1.47 39.58
CA PRO A 98 -6.67 0.13 39.29
C PRO A 98 -8.19 0.05 39.10
N ARG A 99 -8.95 0.97 39.68
CA ARG A 99 -10.43 1.03 39.54
C ARG A 99 -10.89 1.67 38.22
N ASN A 100 -9.97 2.24 37.44
CA ASN A 100 -10.31 2.91 36.19
C ASN A 100 -10.58 1.90 35.07
N LYS A 101 -11.77 1.96 34.47
CA LYS A 101 -12.18 1.07 33.36
C LYS A 101 -11.53 1.43 32.01
N LEU A 102 -10.87 2.59 31.90
CA LEU A 102 -10.28 3.08 30.66
C LEU A 102 -9.21 2.14 30.09
N HIS A 103 -8.45 1.45 30.96
CA HIS A 103 -7.49 0.44 30.51
C HIS A 103 -8.19 -0.67 29.71
N GLY A 104 -9.24 -1.28 30.29
CA GLY A 104 -10.01 -2.34 29.62
C GLY A 104 -10.63 -1.83 28.32
N ALA A 105 -11.28 -0.66 28.36
CA ALA A 105 -11.90 -0.06 27.17
C ALA A 105 -10.89 0.20 26.04
N ALA A 106 -9.67 0.65 26.37
CA ALA A 106 -8.62 0.87 25.39
C ALA A 106 -8.13 -0.45 24.76
N MET A 107 -7.90 -1.48 25.59
CA MET A 107 -7.46 -2.80 25.10
C MET A 107 -8.55 -3.49 24.27
N ASP A 108 -9.81 -3.44 24.70
CA ASP A 108 -10.96 -3.95 23.96
C ASP A 108 -11.09 -3.27 22.60
N TYR A 109 -10.91 -1.95 22.55
CA TYR A 109 -10.94 -1.19 21.30
C TYR A 109 -9.81 -1.62 20.35
N LEU A 110 -8.57 -1.72 20.84
CA LEU A 110 -7.42 -2.16 20.03
C LEU A 110 -7.64 -3.57 19.49
N SER A 111 -8.17 -4.49 20.31
CA SER A 111 -8.46 -5.87 19.91
C SER A 111 -9.57 -5.93 18.87
N HIS A 112 -10.68 -5.21 19.07
CA HIS A 112 -11.78 -5.13 18.10
C HIS A 112 -11.35 -4.52 16.76
N LYS A 113 -10.35 -3.64 16.75
CA LYS A 113 -9.75 -3.09 15.53
C LYS A 113 -8.68 -3.99 14.90
N GLY A 114 -8.38 -5.14 15.52
CA GLY A 114 -7.34 -6.07 15.05
C GLY A 114 -5.92 -5.50 15.16
N LEU A 115 -5.71 -4.49 16.01
CA LEU A 115 -4.41 -3.85 16.22
C LEU A 115 -3.54 -4.61 17.22
N ILE A 116 -4.16 -5.46 18.05
CA ILE A 116 -3.49 -6.36 19.00
C ILE A 116 -4.19 -7.72 18.98
N SER A 117 -3.49 -8.78 19.39
CA SER A 117 -4.11 -10.12 19.52
C SER A 117 -5.02 -10.19 20.76
N VAL A 118 -5.82 -11.24 20.86
CA VAL A 118 -6.64 -11.48 22.08
C VAL A 118 -5.73 -11.85 23.27
N GLU A 119 -4.61 -12.55 23.04
CA GLU A 119 -3.63 -12.83 24.11
C GLU A 119 -2.95 -11.57 24.64
N ASP A 120 -2.79 -10.54 23.80
CA ASP A 120 -2.25 -9.24 24.20
C ASP A 120 -3.18 -8.47 25.15
N VAL A 121 -4.48 -8.78 25.19
CA VAL A 121 -5.45 -8.15 26.09
C VAL A 121 -5.37 -8.72 27.51
N LEU A 122 -4.99 -9.99 27.63
CA LEU A 122 -5.01 -10.74 28.89
C LEU A 122 -3.71 -10.62 29.71
N ARG A 123 -2.66 -10.00 29.16
CA ARG A 123 -1.36 -9.76 29.82
C ARG A 123 -1.25 -8.31 30.29
#